data_AF-A0A917NWH6-F1
#
_entry.id   AF-A0A917NWH6-F1
#
_cell.length_a   1.000
_cell.length_b   1.000
_cell.length_c   1.000
_cell.angle_alpha   90.00
_cell.angle_beta   90.00
_cell.angle_gamma   90.00
#
_symmetry.space_group_name_H-M   'P 1'
#
loop_
_entity.id
_entity.type
_entity.pdbx_description
1 polymer ?
#
loop_
_entity_poly.entity_id
_entity_poly.type
_entity_poly.pdbx_seq_one_letter_code
_entity_poly.pdbx_strand_id
1 'polypeptide(L)'
;MTWPKRLLLLPLLLFEPEWRVLAGRATLGRTFWVYGVLVSTGLALPFLLAREAGRADLQQILLIVFPAYATAILVAVWRCAEHAAAPWGVIARALTVAWALNTLLLLLFLQIELIELWAGGSAS
;
A
#
# COMPACT_ATOMS: atom_id res chain seq x y z
N MET A 1 -28.39 15.22 25.75
CA MET A 1 -28.31 14.17 24.72
C MET A 1 -27.29 14.59 23.67
N THR A 2 -26.01 14.52 24.01
CA THR A 2 -24.88 14.89 23.16
C THR A 2 -24.14 13.61 22.85
N TRP A 3 -24.00 13.23 21.58
CA TRP A 3 -22.94 12.40 20.99
C TRP A 3 -23.38 12.11 19.53
N PRO A 4 -22.53 12.35 18.51
CA PRO A 4 -21.55 11.34 18.10
C PRO A 4 -20.25 11.89 17.47
N LYS A 5 -19.75 13.08 17.85
CA LYS A 5 -18.48 13.59 17.27
C LYS A 5 -17.28 12.68 17.56
N ARG A 6 -17.29 11.98 18.69
CA ARG A 6 -16.19 11.08 19.12
C ARG A 6 -16.17 9.73 18.38
N LEU A 7 -17.30 9.28 17.82
CA LEU A 7 -17.35 8.08 16.96
C LEU A 7 -16.85 8.37 15.53
N LEU A 8 -17.11 9.57 15.00
CA LEU A 8 -16.53 10.03 13.73
C LEU A 8 -15.02 10.26 13.81
N LEU A 9 -14.51 10.59 15.00
CA LEU A 9 -13.08 10.76 15.25
C LEU A 9 -12.34 9.44 15.46
N LEU A 10 -13.03 8.34 15.76
CA LEU A 10 -12.41 7.05 16.05
C LEU A 10 -11.61 6.45 14.87
N PRO A 11 -12.12 6.46 13.62
CA PRO A 11 -11.31 6.12 12.45
C PRO A 11 -10.13 7.09 12.33
N LEU A 12 -10.36 8.41 12.40
CA LEU A 12 -9.30 9.43 12.30
C LEU A 12 -8.22 9.29 13.39
N LEU A 13 -8.57 8.81 14.58
CA LEU A 13 -7.67 8.60 15.72
C LEU A 13 -6.93 7.25 15.63
N LEU A 14 -7.56 6.21 15.08
CA LEU A 14 -6.87 4.95 14.73
C LEU A 14 -5.90 5.17 13.56
N PHE A 15 -6.27 6.05 12.62
CA PHE A 15 -5.49 6.47 11.47
C PHE A 15 -4.63 7.73 11.72
N GLU A 16 -4.54 8.24 12.95
CA GLU A 16 -3.66 9.36 13.33
C GLU A 16 -2.20 9.16 12.88
N PRO A 17 -1.60 7.95 13.00
CA PRO A 17 -0.26 7.69 12.48
C PRO A 17 -0.20 7.80 10.94
N GLU A 18 -1.21 7.28 10.25
CA GLU A 18 -1.26 7.18 8.79
C GLU A 18 -1.56 8.53 8.13
N TRP A 19 -2.47 9.32 8.72
CA TRP A 19 -2.76 10.68 8.28
C TRP A 19 -1.55 11.60 8.42
N ARG A 20 -0.78 11.48 9.50
CA ARG A 20 0.46 12.25 9.68
C ARG A 20 1.50 11.93 8.60
N VAL A 21 1.59 10.66 8.20
CA VAL A 21 2.49 10.20 7.13
C VAL A 21 2.04 10.75 5.78
N LEU A 22 0.76 10.62 5.44
CA LEU A 22 0.17 11.21 4.24
C LEU A 22 0.30 12.74 4.21
N ALA A 23 0.17 13.40 5.35
CA ALA A 23 0.34 14.85 5.47
C ALA A 23 1.82 15.30 5.40
N GLY A 24 2.78 14.39 5.26
CA GLY A 24 4.20 14.73 5.21
C GLY A 24 4.82 15.13 6.56
N ARG A 25 4.13 14.87 7.68
CA ARG A 25 4.54 15.28 9.03
C ARG A 25 5.36 14.21 9.77
N ALA A 26 5.57 13.04 9.15
CA ALA A 26 6.42 11.99 9.67
C ALA A 26 7.86 12.13 9.14
N THR A 27 8.83 11.49 9.81
CA THR A 27 10.22 11.47 9.33
C THR A 27 10.32 10.61 8.07
N LEU A 28 11.14 11.04 7.10
CA LEU A 28 11.34 10.32 5.84
C LEU A 28 11.75 8.85 6.09
N GLY A 29 12.68 8.61 7.03
CA GLY A 29 13.14 7.26 7.36
C GLY A 29 12.02 6.36 7.87
N ARG A 30 11.13 6.87 8.73
CA ARG A 30 9.98 6.10 9.23
C ARG A 30 8.98 5.83 8.12
N THR A 31 8.65 6.85 7.30
CA THR A 31 7.75 6.70 6.16
C THR A 31 8.27 5.65 5.18
N PHE A 32 9.55 5.70 4.84
CA PHE A 32 10.17 4.79 3.89
C PHE A 32 10.26 3.35 4.42
N TRP A 33 10.85 3.14 5.60
CA TRP A 33 11.10 1.78 6.11
C TRP A 33 9.88 1.11 6.71
N VAL A 34 9.11 1.82 7.54
CA VAL A 34 7.97 1.20 8.22
C VAL A 34 6.81 1.06 7.25
N TYR A 35 6.38 2.17 6.65
CA TYR A 35 5.21 2.15 5.79
C TYR A 35 5.56 1.66 4.37
N GLY A 36 6.67 2.11 3.80
CA GLY A 36 7.10 1.67 2.47
C GLY A 36 7.52 0.20 2.39
N VAL A 37 8.25 -0.32 3.40
CA VAL A 37 8.76 -1.70 3.37
C VAL A 37 7.93 -2.62 4.26
N LEU A 38 7.95 -2.42 5.57
CA LEU A 38 7.40 -3.39 6.53
C LEU A 38 5.88 -3.61 6.33
N VAL A 39 5.11 -2.54 6.20
CA VAL A 39 3.66 -2.64 5.99
C VAL A 39 3.34 -3.19 4.60
N SER A 40 4.08 -2.79 3.56
CA SER A 40 3.92 -3.37 2.20
C SER A 40 4.17 -4.88 2.18
N THR A 41 5.23 -5.35 2.86
CA THR A 41 5.49 -6.79 3.04
C THR A 41 4.37 -7.46 3.83
N GLY A 42 3.87 -6.80 4.87
CA GLY A 42 2.72 -7.25 5.64
C GLY A 42 1.44 -7.38 4.80
N LEU A 43 1.24 -6.56 3.78
CA LEU A 43 0.13 -6.68 2.82
C LEU A 43 0.35 -7.76 1.77
N ALA A 44 1.61 -8.06 1.42
CA ALA A 44 1.93 -9.13 0.49
C ALA A 44 1.70 -10.53 1.10
N LEU A 45 1.89 -10.70 2.42
CA LEU A 45 1.70 -11.99 3.09
C LEU A 45 0.26 -12.53 2.99
N PRO A 46 -0.81 -11.76 3.28
CA PRO A 46 -2.18 -12.18 3.04
C PRO A 46 -2.46 -12.60 1.59
N PHE A 47 -1.80 -11.98 0.62
CA PHE A 47 -1.94 -12.36 -0.79
C PHE A 47 -1.39 -13.76 -1.04
N LEU A 48 -0.20 -14.07 -0.50
CA LEU A 48 0.38 -15.41 -0.59
C LEU A 48 -0.50 -16.46 0.08
N LEU A 49 -1.01 -16.16 1.28
CA LEU A 49 -1.93 -17.06 1.99
C LEU A 49 -3.25 -17.27 1.22
N ALA A 50 -3.78 -16.21 0.58
CA ALA A 50 -4.95 -16.33 -0.27
C ALA A 50 -4.68 -17.17 -1.53
N ARG A 51 -3.45 -17.11 -2.07
CA ARG A 51 -3.00 -17.95 -3.18
C ARG A 51 -2.94 -19.42 -2.79
N GLU A 52 -2.30 -19.74 -1.66
CA GLU A 52 -2.20 -21.12 -1.15
C GLU A 52 -3.57 -21.72 -0.83
N ALA A 53 -4.50 -20.90 -0.31
CA ALA A 53 -5.86 -21.33 0.00
C ALA A 53 -6.79 -21.39 -1.23
N GLY A 54 -6.32 -21.08 -2.45
CA GLY A 54 -7.14 -21.06 -3.66
C GLY A 54 -8.24 -19.99 -3.67
N ARG A 55 -8.13 -18.96 -2.82
CA ARG A 55 -9.14 -17.93 -2.62
C ARG A 55 -9.01 -16.79 -3.63
N ALA A 56 -9.52 -17.02 -4.83
CA ALA A 56 -9.49 -16.04 -5.93
C ALA A 56 -10.22 -14.73 -5.60
N ASP A 57 -11.28 -14.80 -4.79
CA ASP A 57 -12.03 -13.66 -4.25
C ASP A 57 -11.11 -12.72 -3.44
N LEU A 58 -10.36 -13.29 -2.51
CA LEU A 58 -9.48 -12.54 -1.62
C LEU A 58 -8.24 -12.01 -2.37
N GLN A 59 -7.72 -12.77 -3.34
CA GLN A 59 -6.66 -12.31 -4.23
C GLN A 59 -7.11 -11.06 -5.01
N GLN A 60 -8.32 -11.07 -5.60
CA GLN A 60 -8.83 -9.92 -6.34
C GLN A 60 -8.99 -8.67 -5.47
N ILE A 61 -9.52 -8.83 -4.25
CA ILE A 61 -9.64 -7.72 -3.29
C ILE A 61 -8.26 -7.14 -2.97
N LEU A 62 -7.27 -8.00 -2.69
CA LEU A 62 -5.91 -7.57 -2.36
C LEU A 62 -5.21 -6.90 -3.55
N LEU A 63 -5.46 -7.35 -4.79
CA LEU A 63 -4.96 -6.70 -6.01
C LEU A 63 -5.53 -5.29 -6.22
N ILE A 64 -6.67 -4.95 -5.60
CA ILE A 64 -7.24 -3.59 -5.62
C ILE A 64 -6.72 -2.75 -4.45
N VAL A 65 -6.64 -3.36 -3.26
CA VAL A 65 -6.19 -2.66 -2.05
C VAL A 65 -4.70 -2.27 -2.13
N PHE A 66 -3.85 -3.16 -2.64
CA PHE A 66 -2.41 -2.93 -2.73
C PHE A 66 -2.03 -1.70 -3.57
N PRO A 67 -2.54 -1.49 -4.80
CA PRO A 67 -2.20 -0.29 -5.59
C PRO A 67 -2.73 1.01 -4.97
N ALA A 68 -3.89 0.97 -4.30
CA ALA A 68 -4.38 2.12 -3.53
C ALA A 68 -3.42 2.49 -2.40
N TYR A 69 -2.95 1.49 -1.65
CA TYR A 69 -1.93 1.67 -0.63
C TYR A 69 -0.59 2.17 -1.20
N ALA A 70 -0.10 1.57 -2.29
CA ALA A 70 1.15 1.94 -2.94
C ALA A 70 1.14 3.41 -3.41
N THR A 71 -0.01 3.87 -3.94
CA THR A 71 -0.20 5.27 -4.33
C THR A 71 -0.13 6.21 -3.12
N ALA A 72 -0.75 5.84 -1.99
CA ALA A 72 -0.67 6.61 -0.76
C ALA A 72 0.78 6.72 -0.23
N ILE A 73 1.55 5.64 -0.31
CA ILE A 73 2.97 5.63 0.07
C ILE A 73 3.81 6.51 -0.85
N LEU A 74 3.58 6.47 -2.16
CA LEU A 74 4.28 7.32 -3.10
C LEU A 74 4.09 8.81 -2.76
N VAL A 75 2.84 9.22 -2.51
CA VAL A 75 2.50 10.58 -2.09
C VAL A 75 3.13 10.94 -0.75
N ALA A 76 3.07 10.04 0.23
CA ALA A 76 3.62 10.27 1.56
C ALA A 76 5.14 10.42 1.54
N VAL A 77 5.85 9.55 0.83
CA VAL A 77 7.31 9.65 0.65
C VAL A 77 7.65 10.96 -0.04
N TRP A 78 6.90 11.34 -1.08
CA TRP A 78 7.17 12.57 -1.83
C TRP A 78 7.11 13.82 -0.94
N ARG A 79 6.06 13.91 -0.10
CA ARG A 79 5.85 15.01 0.87
C ARG A 79 6.86 14.99 2.01
N CYS A 80 7.19 13.82 2.55
CA CYS A 80 8.20 13.69 3.60
C CYS A 80 9.62 14.02 3.08
N ALA A 81 9.89 13.75 1.81
CA ALA A 81 11.19 14.00 1.18
C ALA A 81 11.47 15.48 0.92
N GLU A 82 10.45 16.35 0.82
CA GLU A 82 10.64 17.81 0.69
C GLU A 82 11.37 18.42 1.88
N HIS A 83 11.19 17.82 3.06
CA HIS A 83 11.73 18.31 4.32
C HIS A 83 13.03 17.58 4.73
N ALA A 84 13.51 16.64 3.90
CA ALA A 84 14.68 15.84 4.21
C ALA A 84 15.98 16.49 3.71
N ALA A 85 17.05 16.36 4.48
CA ALA A 85 18.37 16.81 4.07
C ALA A 85 18.84 16.07 2.81
N ALA A 86 19.52 16.78 1.90
CA ALA A 86 20.21 16.15 0.79
C ALA A 86 21.31 15.19 1.30
N PRO A 87 21.55 14.03 0.65
CA PRO A 87 20.91 13.53 -0.58
C PRO A 87 19.66 12.65 -0.34
N TRP A 88 19.26 12.46 0.91
CA TRP A 88 18.31 11.42 1.31
C TRP A 88 16.92 11.56 0.69
N GLY A 89 16.42 12.78 0.53
CA GLY A 89 15.12 13.03 -0.12
C GLY A 89 15.09 12.58 -1.59
N VAL A 90 16.18 12.81 -2.33
CA VAL A 90 16.30 12.41 -3.75
C VAL A 90 16.38 10.89 -3.86
N ILE A 91 17.22 10.27 -3.02
CA ILE A 91 17.39 8.81 -2.99
C ILE A 91 16.06 8.13 -2.66
N ALA A 92 15.35 8.59 -1.63
CA ALA A 92 14.07 8.01 -1.24
C ALA A 92 13.03 8.10 -2.37
N ARG A 93 12.93 9.26 -3.05
CA ARG A 93 12.02 9.42 -4.19
C ARG A 93 12.36 8.48 -5.34
N ALA A 94 13.63 8.40 -5.72
CA ALA A 94 14.08 7.53 -6.81
C ALA A 94 13.79 6.05 -6.51
N LEU A 95 14.11 5.60 -5.29
CA LEU A 95 13.83 4.23 -4.85
C LEU A 95 12.33 3.94 -4.82
N THR A 96 11.50 4.86 -4.31
CA THR A 96 10.05 4.67 -4.26
C THR A 96 9.41 4.64 -5.65
N VAL A 97 9.89 5.45 -6.61
CA VAL A 97 9.41 5.38 -8.00
C VAL A 97 9.79 4.06 -8.65
N ALA A 98 11.05 3.62 -8.52
CA ALA A 98 11.51 2.35 -9.07
C ALA A 98 10.72 1.16 -8.47
N TRP A 99 10.52 1.17 -7.16
CA TRP A 99 9.70 0.19 -6.46
C TRP A 99 8.24 0.21 -6.93
N ALA A 100 7.63 1.39 -7.12
CA ALA A 100 6.24 1.50 -7.56
C ALA A 100 6.05 0.97 -8.98
N LEU A 101 6.98 1.26 -9.89
CA LEU A 101 6.96 0.70 -11.26
C LEU A 101 7.08 -0.83 -11.23
N ASN A 102 8.02 -1.37 -10.45
CA ASN A 102 8.16 -2.82 -10.28
C ASN A 102 6.88 -3.46 -9.71
N THR A 103 6.29 -2.83 -8.70
CA THR A 103 5.04 -3.26 -8.09
C THR A 103 3.89 -3.26 -9.10
N LEU A 104 3.74 -2.22 -9.91
CA LEU A 104 2.69 -2.16 -10.94
C LEU A 104 2.82 -3.30 -11.96
N LEU A 105 4.05 -3.59 -12.39
CA LEU A 105 4.31 -4.73 -13.28
C LEU A 105 3.94 -6.05 -12.61
N LEU A 106 4.35 -6.25 -11.36
CA LEU A 106 4.01 -7.45 -10.60
C LEU A 106 2.49 -7.63 -10.46
N LEU A 107 1.77 -6.58 -10.07
CA LEU A 107 0.31 -6.60 -9.94
C LEU A 107 -0.39 -6.90 -11.27
N LEU A 108 0.14 -6.37 -12.39
CA LEU A 108 -0.39 -6.69 -13.72
C LEU A 108 -0.25 -8.18 -14.04
N PHE A 109 0.93 -8.76 -13.82
CA PHE A 109 1.12 -10.21 -14.03
C PHE A 109 0.21 -11.05 -13.15
N LEU A 110 0.08 -10.71 -11.87
CA LEU A 110 -0.81 -11.41 -10.95
C LEU A 110 -2.28 -11.28 -11.35
N GLN A 111 -2.69 -10.13 -11.88
CA GLN A 111 -4.06 -9.94 -12.38
C GLN A 111 -4.33 -10.77 -13.65
N ILE A 112 -3.34 -10.91 -14.54
CA ILE A 112 -3.43 -11.78 -15.72
C ILE A 112 -3.57 -13.25 -15.29
N GLU A 113 -2.69 -13.74 -14.40
CA GLU A 113 -2.77 -15.11 -13.85
C GLU A 113 -4.16 -15.39 -13.24
N LEU A 114 -4.70 -14.43 -12.50
CA LEU A 114 -6.01 -14.57 -11.88
C LEU A 114 -7.12 -14.64 -12.94
N ILE A 115 -7.08 -13.78 -13.96
CA ILE A 115 -8.06 -13.81 -15.08
C ILE A 115 -8.00 -15.15 -15.82
N GLU A 116 -6.82 -15.69 -16.07
CA GLU A 116 -6.64 -16.99 -16.71
C GLU A 116 -7.25 -18.12 -15.87
N LEU A 117 -7.10 -18.07 -14.54
CA LEU A 117 -7.75 -19.02 -13.64
C LEU A 117 -9.28 -18.95 -13.74
N TRP A 118 -9.86 -17.75 -13.79
CA TRP A 118 -11.30 -17.56 -13.98
C TRP A 118 -11.78 -18.04 -15.37
N ALA A 119 -11.01 -17.78 -16.42
CA ALA A 119 -11.33 -18.18 -17.79
C ALA A 119 -11.21 -19.70 -17.98
N GLY A 120 -10.14 -20.32 -17.47
CA GLY A 120 -9.91 -21.77 -17.53
C GLY A 120 -10.89 -22.58 -16.70
N GLY A 121 -11.29 -22.07 -15.53
CA GLY A 121 -12.32 -22.69 -14.67
C GLY A 121 -13.74 -22.63 -15.24
N SER A 122 -13.98 -21.82 -16.28
CA SER A 122 -15.28 -21.75 -16.98
C SER A 122 -15.43 -22.79 -18.11
N ALA A 123 -14.37 -23.56 -18.39
CA ALA A 123 -14.32 -24.56 -19.46
C ALA A 123 -14.38 -26.03 -18.96
N SER A 124 -14.65 -26.25 -17.68
CA SER A 124 -14.84 -27.58 -17.04
C SER A 124 -16.23 -27.68 -16.42
#